data_AF-A0A7X8M7Y6-F1
#
_entry.id   AF-A0A7X8M7Y6-F1
#
_cell.length_a   1.000
_cell.length_b   1.000
_cell.length_c   1.000
_cell.angle_alpha   90.00
_cell.angle_beta   90.00
_cell.angle_gamma   90.00
#
_symmetry.space_group_name_H-M   'P 1'
#
loop_
_entity.id
_entity.type
_entity.pdbx_description
1 polymer ?
#
loop_
_entity_poly.entity_id
_entity_poly.type
_entity_poly.pdbx_seq_one_letter_code
_entity_poly.pdbx_strand_id
1 'polypeptide(L)'
;MTLLQNLRSQLGEFEKQNHIQVKLIPFTGQEKLYAMMAAGQPPDVFYTNTVVRDQLAAEGRLLDLRTIAAQDSFVHKIRPVFIERGTSIDDGWYQFCDWTFTYGIYYNKTLFDRHHIPYP
;
A
#
# COMPACT_ATOMS: atom_id res chain seq x y z
N MET A 1 19.09 10.47 -1.67
CA MET A 1 18.84 9.19 -2.37
C MET A 1 17.32 9.04 -2.49
N THR A 2 16.77 8.80 -3.68
CA THR A 2 15.32 8.70 -3.87
C THR A 2 14.79 7.32 -3.46
N LEU A 3 13.53 7.24 -3.00
CA LEU A 3 12.89 6.00 -2.54
C LEU A 3 13.03 4.84 -3.56
N LEU A 4 12.85 5.15 -4.85
CA LEU A 4 12.96 4.19 -5.94
C LEU A 4 14.38 3.61 -6.09
N GLN A 5 15.40 4.40 -5.75
CA GLN A 5 16.81 4.00 -5.83
C GLN A 5 17.16 3.04 -4.68
N ASN A 6 16.63 3.29 -3.48
CA ASN A 6 16.75 2.37 -2.35
C ASN A 6 16.03 1.04 -2.61
N LEU A 7 14.80 1.09 -3.14
CA LEU A 7 14.05 -0.12 -3.48
C LEU A 7 14.82 -1.00 -4.48
N ARG A 8 15.37 -0.39 -5.55
CA ARG A 8 16.17 -1.13 -6.55
C ARG A 8 17.40 -1.79 -5.94
N SER A 9 18.08 -1.12 -5.01
CA SER A 9 19.24 -1.68 -4.31
C SER A 9 18.84 -2.91 -3.46
N GLN A 10 17.77 -2.79 -2.69
CA GLN A 10 17.27 -3.88 -1.83
C GLN A 10 16.75 -5.07 -2.63
N LEU A 11 16.10 -4.82 -3.78
CA LEU A 11 15.64 -5.88 -4.66
C LEU A 11 16.79 -6.75 -5.19
N GLY A 12 17.93 -6.16 -5.53
CA GLY A 12 19.07 -6.94 -6.03
C GLY A 12 19.65 -7.91 -4.99
N GLU A 13 19.58 -7.57 -3.70
CA GLU A 13 19.95 -8.49 -2.61
C GLU A 13 18.88 -9.57 -2.41
N PHE A 14 17.61 -9.17 -2.42
CA PHE A 14 16.47 -10.07 -2.27
C PHE A 14 16.40 -11.13 -3.37
N GLU A 15 16.58 -10.72 -4.64
CA GLU A 15 16.62 -11.62 -5.82
C GLU A 15 17.72 -12.67 -5.69
N LYS A 16 18.93 -12.25 -5.26
CA LYS A 16 20.06 -13.16 -5.05
C LYS A 16 19.82 -14.16 -3.93
N GLN A 17 19.29 -13.69 -2.80
CA GLN A 17 19.04 -14.52 -1.62
C GLN A 17 17.93 -15.56 -1.85
N ASN A 18 16.91 -15.19 -2.63
CA ASN A 18 15.73 -16.03 -2.82
C ASN A 18 15.72 -16.77 -4.16
N HIS A 19 16.73 -16.56 -5.02
CA HIS A 19 16.83 -17.15 -6.35
C HIS A 19 15.62 -16.86 -7.24
N ILE A 20 15.13 -15.62 -7.18
CA ILE A 20 13.99 -15.14 -7.99
C ILE A 20 14.38 -13.90 -8.79
N GLN A 21 13.51 -13.50 -9.72
CA GLN A 21 13.62 -12.25 -10.46
C GLN A 21 12.36 -11.40 -10.23
N VAL A 22 12.53 -10.14 -9.89
CA VAL A 22 11.46 -9.17 -9.65
C VAL A 22 11.37 -8.20 -10.82
N LYS A 23 10.23 -8.20 -11.50
CA LYS A 23 9.95 -7.27 -12.61
C LYS A 23 9.14 -6.07 -12.11
N LEU A 24 9.78 -4.91 -12.02
CA LEU A 24 9.07 -3.66 -11.73
C LEU A 24 8.34 -3.14 -12.98
N ILE A 25 7.02 -3.05 -12.90
CA ILE A 25 6.16 -2.50 -13.95
C ILE A 25 5.66 -1.14 -13.48
N PRO A 26 6.29 -0.02 -13.87
CA PRO A 26 5.76 1.29 -13.52
C PRO A 26 4.43 1.50 -14.24
N PHE A 27 3.47 2.08 -13.51
CA PHE A 27 2.19 2.50 -14.06
C PHE A 27 1.67 3.70 -13.28
N THR A 28 0.78 4.45 -13.93
CA THR A 28 0.02 5.56 -13.36
C THR A 28 -1.45 5.29 -13.63
N GLY A 29 -2.31 5.55 -12.64
CA GLY A 29 -3.74 5.24 -12.76
C GLY A 29 -4.06 3.75 -12.61
N GLN A 30 -5.33 3.39 -12.63
CA GLN A 30 -5.82 2.02 -12.42
C GLN A 30 -6.09 1.28 -13.75
N GLU A 31 -6.09 2.01 -14.87
CA GLU A 31 -6.47 1.51 -16.19
C GLU A 31 -5.52 0.43 -16.67
N LYS A 32 -4.21 0.62 -16.44
CA LYS A 32 -3.20 -0.38 -16.81
C LYS A 32 -3.34 -1.66 -15.99
N LEU A 33 -3.65 -1.55 -14.69
CA LEU A 33 -3.91 -2.71 -13.83
C LEU A 33 -5.12 -3.50 -14.34
N TYR A 34 -6.24 -2.81 -14.62
CA TYR A 34 -7.45 -3.44 -15.13
C TYR A 34 -7.26 -4.05 -16.52
N ALA A 35 -6.53 -3.38 -17.41
CA ALA A 35 -6.21 -3.94 -18.72
C ALA A 35 -5.38 -5.23 -18.61
N MET A 36 -4.38 -5.24 -17.72
CA MET A 36 -3.57 -6.43 -17.44
C MET A 36 -4.41 -7.58 -16.87
N MET A 37 -5.29 -7.30 -15.91
CA MET A 37 -6.22 -8.29 -15.35
C MET A 37 -7.19 -8.83 -16.42
N ALA A 38 -7.78 -7.95 -17.24
CA ALA A 38 -8.70 -8.34 -18.31
C ALA A 38 -8.01 -9.17 -19.41
N ALA A 39 -6.73 -8.90 -19.67
CA ALA A 39 -5.90 -9.68 -20.59
C ALA A 39 -5.44 -11.04 -20.01
N GLY A 40 -5.84 -11.39 -18.78
CA GLY A 40 -5.41 -12.62 -18.11
C GLY A 40 -3.93 -12.59 -17.70
N GLN A 41 -3.34 -11.41 -17.56
CA GLN A 41 -1.95 -11.20 -17.16
C GLN A 41 -1.85 -10.26 -15.94
N PRO A 42 -2.53 -10.54 -14.82
CA PRO A 42 -2.43 -9.70 -13.63
C PRO A 42 -0.99 -9.69 -13.08
N PRO A 43 -0.55 -8.59 -12.44
CA PRO A 43 0.68 -8.61 -11.65
C PRO A 43 0.49 -9.43 -10.36
N ASP A 44 1.56 -10.05 -9.87
CA ASP A 44 1.55 -10.82 -8.62
C ASP A 44 1.36 -9.92 -7.38
N VAL A 45 1.98 -8.74 -7.42
CA VAL A 45 1.90 -7.71 -6.38
C VAL A 45 1.73 -6.35 -7.07
N PHE A 46 0.82 -5.53 -6.58
CA PHE A 46 0.58 -4.19 -7.11
C PHE A 46 0.25 -3.20 -5.99
N TYR A 47 0.60 -1.94 -6.24
CA TYR A 47 0.23 -0.83 -5.37
C TYR A 47 -1.09 -0.23 -5.83
N THR A 48 -2.02 -0.01 -4.92
CA THR A 48 -3.32 0.59 -5.24
C THR A 48 -3.87 1.38 -4.05
N ASN A 49 -5.02 2.03 -4.24
CA ASN A 49 -5.76 2.72 -3.20
C ASN A 49 -6.91 1.86 -2.65
N THR A 50 -7.51 2.32 -1.54
CA THR A 50 -8.63 1.66 -0.86
C THR A 50 -9.83 1.41 -1.77
N VAL A 51 -10.16 2.34 -2.67
CA VAL A 51 -11.34 2.22 -3.54
C VAL A 51 -11.18 1.05 -4.52
N VAL A 52 -10.03 0.95 -5.17
CA VAL A 52 -9.72 -0.15 -6.10
C VAL A 52 -9.61 -1.47 -5.34
N ARG A 53 -8.97 -1.47 -4.17
CA ARG A 53 -8.88 -2.66 -3.31
C ARG A 53 -10.27 -3.21 -2.98
N ASP A 54 -11.19 -2.36 -2.52
CA ASP A 54 -12.53 -2.80 -2.08
C ASP A 54 -13.34 -3.35 -3.23
N GLN A 55 -13.24 -2.73 -4.40
CA GLN A 55 -13.87 -3.25 -5.61
C GLN A 55 -13.34 -4.64 -5.95
N LEU A 56 -12.01 -4.81 -6.00
CA LEU A 56 -11.41 -6.11 -6.35
C LEU A 56 -11.69 -7.20 -5.30
N ALA A 57 -11.76 -6.83 -4.02
CA ALA A 57 -12.17 -7.74 -2.95
C ALA A 57 -13.62 -8.20 -3.13
N ALA A 58 -14.55 -7.27 -3.36
CA ALA A 58 -15.96 -7.59 -3.60
C ALA A 58 -16.17 -8.46 -4.86
N GLU A 59 -15.29 -8.35 -5.86
CA GLU A 59 -15.26 -9.19 -7.05
C GLU A 59 -14.56 -10.54 -6.86
N GLY A 60 -14.01 -10.83 -5.66
CA GLY A 60 -13.28 -12.06 -5.37
C GLY A 60 -11.94 -12.18 -6.09
N ARG A 61 -11.33 -11.05 -6.49
CA ARG A 61 -10.07 -11.00 -7.25
C ARG A 61 -8.83 -10.83 -6.38
N LEU A 62 -8.98 -10.69 -5.07
CA LEU A 62 -7.88 -10.57 -4.11
C LEU A 62 -7.82 -11.77 -3.18
N LEU A 63 -6.61 -12.16 -2.79
CA LEU A 63 -6.36 -13.18 -1.79
C LEU A 63 -6.53 -12.58 -0.39
N ASP A 64 -7.34 -13.20 0.48
CA ASP A 64 -7.35 -12.84 1.91
C ASP A 64 -6.01 -13.25 2.53
N LEU A 65 -5.22 -12.26 2.91
CA LEU A 65 -3.87 -12.40 3.44
C LEU A 65 -3.85 -13.19 4.74
N ARG A 66 -4.95 -13.27 5.51
CA ARG A 66 -5.01 -14.09 6.73
C ARG A 66 -4.65 -15.55 6.46
N THR A 67 -4.98 -16.04 5.26
CA THR A 67 -4.74 -17.44 4.86
C THR A 67 -3.26 -17.78 4.72
N ILE A 68 -2.43 -16.80 4.34
CA ILE A 68 -0.99 -16.99 4.10
C ILE A 68 -0.12 -16.36 5.17
N ALA A 69 -0.62 -15.34 5.86
CA ALA A 69 0.15 -14.52 6.77
C ALA A 69 0.13 -15.07 8.21
N ALA A 70 -0.80 -15.96 8.57
CA ALA A 70 -0.92 -16.51 9.93
C ALA A 70 0.37 -17.20 10.44
N GLN A 71 1.21 -17.70 9.53
CA GLN A 71 2.46 -18.38 9.86
C GLN A 71 3.70 -17.46 9.74
N ASP A 72 3.53 -16.23 9.25
CA ASP A 72 4.64 -15.32 9.01
C ASP A 72 4.90 -14.43 10.24
N SER A 73 6.09 -14.61 10.84
CA SER A 73 6.57 -13.80 11.97
C SER A 73 6.61 -12.29 11.70
N PHE A 74 6.68 -11.87 10.43
CA PHE A 74 6.62 -10.47 10.03
C PHE A 74 5.31 -9.81 10.46
N VAL A 75 4.19 -10.53 10.47
CA VAL A 75 2.88 -9.97 10.84
C VAL A 75 2.88 -9.45 12.28
N HIS A 76 3.59 -10.11 13.19
CA HIS A 76 3.72 -9.66 14.58
C HIS A 76 4.47 -8.33 14.73
N LYS A 77 5.21 -7.89 13.71
CA LYS A 77 5.89 -6.59 13.68
C LYS A 77 4.96 -5.46 13.21
N ILE A 78 3.79 -5.81 12.68
CA ILE A 78 2.81 -4.84 12.17
C ILE A 78 1.88 -4.44 13.32
N ARG A 79 1.67 -3.13 13.50
CA ARG A 79 0.69 -2.64 14.48
C ARG A 79 -0.72 -3.08 14.07
N PRO A 80 -1.57 -3.57 14.98
CA PRO A 80 -2.92 -4.06 14.65
C PRO A 80 -3.76 -3.10 13.82
N VAL A 81 -3.68 -1.79 14.10
CA VAL A 81 -4.40 -0.74 13.34
C VAL A 81 -4.07 -0.72 11.84
N PHE A 82 -2.88 -1.17 11.42
CA PHE A 82 -2.53 -1.26 10.00
C PHE A 82 -3.03 -2.53 9.33
N ILE A 83 -3.22 -3.60 10.10
CA ILE A 83 -3.92 -4.79 9.62
C ILE A 83 -5.41 -4.46 9.44
N GLU A 84 -6.00 -3.79 10.42
CA GLU A 84 -7.40 -3.33 10.39
C GLU A 84 -7.66 -2.36 9.22
N ARG A 85 -6.80 -1.36 8.98
CA ARG A 85 -6.91 -0.50 7.78
C ARG A 85 -6.75 -1.29 6.47
N GLY A 86 -6.17 -2.48 6.53
CA GLY A 86 -6.03 -3.37 5.40
C GLY A 86 -7.29 -4.15 5.05
N THR A 87 -8.34 -4.11 5.88
CA THR A 87 -9.56 -4.88 5.64
C THR A 87 -10.53 -4.19 4.69
N SER A 88 -11.30 -4.99 3.95
CA SER A 88 -12.35 -4.55 3.02
C SER A 88 -13.75 -4.70 3.65
N ILE A 89 -14.80 -4.42 2.86
CA ILE A 89 -16.21 -4.39 3.26
C ILE A 89 -16.75 -5.74 3.77
N ASP A 90 -16.10 -6.83 3.38
CA ASP A 90 -16.39 -8.23 3.69
C ASP A 90 -15.54 -8.74 4.87
N ASP A 91 -14.91 -7.82 5.61
CA ASP A 91 -13.99 -8.08 6.73
C ASP A 91 -12.71 -8.85 6.36
N GLY A 92 -12.47 -9.19 5.09
CA GLY A 92 -11.24 -9.85 4.65
C GLY A 92 -10.03 -8.90 4.62
N TRP A 93 -8.81 -9.40 4.84
CA TRP A 93 -7.59 -8.59 4.86
C TRP A 93 -6.87 -8.66 3.51
N TYR A 94 -6.84 -7.57 2.74
CA TYR A 94 -6.41 -7.61 1.32
C TYR A 94 -5.24 -6.67 0.96
N GLN A 95 -4.64 -6.00 1.93
CA GLN A 95 -3.45 -5.18 1.68
C GLN A 95 -2.52 -5.11 2.89
N PHE A 96 -1.22 -5.06 2.61
CA PHE A 96 -0.26 -4.51 3.56
C PHE A 96 -0.16 -2.99 3.36
N CYS A 97 -0.34 -2.21 4.43
CA CYS A 97 -0.09 -0.78 4.35
C CYS A 97 1.40 -0.51 4.19
N ASP A 98 1.82 0.07 3.06
CA ASP A 98 3.17 0.59 2.87
C ASP A 98 3.29 2.07 3.30
N TRP A 99 2.19 2.83 3.20
CA TRP A 99 2.08 4.23 3.61
C TRP A 99 0.94 4.45 4.60
N THR A 100 1.23 5.28 5.59
CA THR A 100 0.26 5.71 6.59
C THR A 100 0.01 7.20 6.40
N PHE A 101 -0.95 7.56 5.56
CA PHE A 101 -1.36 8.96 5.44
C PHE A 101 -1.90 9.43 6.80
N THR A 102 -1.28 10.48 7.32
CA THR A 102 -1.68 11.13 8.58
C THR A 102 -2.15 12.53 8.23
N TYR A 103 -3.38 12.86 8.60
CA TYR A 103 -3.87 14.23 8.46
C TYR A 103 -3.28 15.07 9.58
N GLY A 104 -2.54 16.11 9.19
CA GLY A 104 -2.05 17.15 10.09
C GLY A 104 -2.62 18.50 9.69
N ILE A 105 -2.90 19.34 10.67
CA ILE A 105 -3.24 20.74 10.41
C ILE A 105 -1.93 21.52 10.34
N TYR A 106 -1.64 22.10 9.18
CA TYR A 106 -0.58 23.08 9.01
C TYR A 106 -1.21 24.47 8.94
N TYR A 107 -0.70 25.41 9.75
CA TYR A 107 -1.18 26.79 9.77
C TYR A 107 -0.03 27.79 9.90
N ASN A 108 -0.27 29.01 9.41
CA ASN A 108 0.72 30.09 9.39
C ASN A 108 0.57 30.96 10.65
N LYS A 109 1.42 30.73 11.65
CA LYS A 109 1.40 31.48 12.93
C LYS A 109 1.46 33.00 12.75
N THR A 110 2.28 33.50 11.83
CA THR A 110 2.44 34.94 11.57
C THR A 110 1.13 35.62 11.17
N LEU A 111 0.26 34.92 10.43
CA LEU A 111 -1.06 35.47 10.08
C LEU A 111 -1.96 35.55 11.31
N PHE A 112 -1.97 34.51 12.14
CA PHE A 112 -2.77 34.49 13.37
C PHE A 112 -2.33 35.58 14.35
N ASP A 113 -1.02 35.72 14.56
CA ASP A 113 -0.45 36.74 15.43
C ASP A 113 -0.78 38.16 14.96
N ARG A 114 -0.60 38.44 13.65
CA ARG A 114 -0.88 39.76 13.06
C ARG A 114 -2.33 40.19 13.25
N HIS A 115 -3.25 39.24 13.18
CA HIS A 115 -4.68 39.51 13.31
C HIS A 115 -5.21 39.30 14.74
N HIS A 116 -4.34 38.97 15.70
CA HIS A 116 -4.68 38.72 17.10
C HIS A 116 -5.73 37.62 17.27
N ILE A 117 -5.64 36.56 16.45
CA ILE A 117 -6.55 35.41 16.47
C ILE A 117 -5.85 34.23 17.18
N PRO A 118 -6.53 33.53 18.11
CA PRO A 118 -5.97 32.33 18.73
C PRO A 118 -5.61 31.25 17.70
N TYR A 119 -4.53 30.50 17.96
CA TYR A 119 -4.15 29.38 17.10
C TYR A 119 -5.22 28.26 17.12
N PRO A 120 -5.37 27.50 16.02
CA PRO A 120 -6.27 26.34 15.95
C PRO A 120 -5.90 25.23 16.94
#